data_AF-A0A8S3TKG3-F1
#
_entry.id   AF-A0A8S3TKG3-F1
#
_cell.length_a   1.000
_cell.length_b   1.000
_cell.length_c   1.000
_cell.angle_alpha   90.00
_cell.angle_beta   90.00
_cell.angle_gamma   90.00
#
_symmetry.space_group_name_H-M   'P 1'
#
loop_
_entity.id
_entity.type
_entity.pdbx_description
1 polymer ?
#
loop_
_entity_poly.entity_id
_entity_poly.type
_entity_poly.pdbx_seq_one_letter_code
_entity_poly.pdbx_strand_id
1 'polypeptide(L)'
;MVNREKLLETALDEIAQTKDKDLRKTLEVQFYHEQKTLVGPGGSFFRIVLAEIQRKYFQNGLRDYMATDYRTIGKIMALSILQNGSIPTFLGEEILNDIFGKDDPESICTKNLRIGLDCLGLVRIGTVLPAFLHLLRPSSVPLTLKSVLLILKPSFSEKGSNTRIQEDRAYSAFVRYVRSVGSGRRPGLTLSNLMEFVTGASEEPVLGFTLQPSIEFVEVGISFLPTANTCSNSMMLPRPSSEIDGSSILFTMITVPRIPSIRK
;
A
#
# COMPACT_ATOMS: atom_id res chain seq x y z
N MET A 1 -10.05 17.81 -6.86
CA MET A 1 -9.32 16.83 -7.70
C MET A 1 -7.84 16.92 -7.36
N VAL A 2 -7.04 15.87 -7.55
CA VAL A 2 -5.62 15.87 -7.12
C VAL A 2 -4.64 15.69 -8.29
N ASN A 3 -3.50 16.38 -8.22
CA ASN A 3 -2.44 16.33 -9.24
C ASN A 3 -1.33 15.37 -8.78
N ARG A 4 -0.96 14.37 -9.59
CA ARG A 4 0.10 13.42 -9.25
C ARG A 4 1.47 14.07 -9.00
N GLU A 5 1.82 15.12 -9.75
CA GLU A 5 3.12 15.79 -9.61
C GLU A 5 3.20 16.67 -8.36
N LYS A 6 2.05 17.07 -7.83
CA LYS A 6 1.90 17.93 -6.64
C LYS A 6 0.87 17.32 -5.68
N LEU A 7 1.02 16.02 -5.44
CA LEU A 7 -0.03 15.25 -4.78
C LEU A 7 -0.26 15.73 -3.35
N LEU A 8 0.79 15.87 -2.56
CA LEU A 8 0.69 16.41 -1.21
C LEU A 8 0.04 17.79 -1.14
N GLU A 9 0.46 18.72 -2.00
CA GLU A 9 -0.06 20.10 -1.99
C GLU A 9 -1.56 20.12 -2.32
N THR A 10 -1.94 19.49 -3.44
CA THR A 10 -3.35 19.43 -3.86
C THR A 10 -4.22 18.64 -2.89
N ALA A 11 -3.70 17.58 -2.27
CA ALA A 11 -4.42 16.83 -1.24
C ALA A 11 -4.66 17.67 0.01
N LEU A 12 -3.65 18.41 0.48
CA LEU A 12 -3.80 19.30 1.63
C LEU A 12 -4.85 20.38 1.35
N ASP A 13 -4.80 21.04 0.18
CA ASP A 13 -5.74 22.10 -0.16
C ASP A 13 -7.19 21.61 -0.24
N GLU A 14 -7.43 20.49 -0.92
CA GLU A 14 -8.78 19.92 -1.09
C GLU A 14 -9.37 19.45 0.24
N ILE A 15 -8.58 18.78 1.09
CA ILE A 15 -9.05 18.30 2.40
C ILE A 15 -9.21 19.46 3.39
N ALA A 16 -8.38 20.50 3.30
CA ALA A 16 -8.53 21.70 4.12
C ALA A 16 -9.84 22.46 3.81
N GLN A 17 -10.23 22.53 2.54
CA GLN A 17 -11.46 23.19 2.09
C GLN A 17 -12.72 22.35 2.33
N THR A 18 -12.56 21.04 2.55
CA THR A 18 -13.67 20.14 2.83
C THR A 18 -14.23 20.37 4.23
N LYS A 19 -15.56 20.54 4.32
CA LYS A 19 -16.26 20.73 5.60
C LYS A 19 -16.19 19.46 6.43
N ASP A 20 -15.96 19.60 7.74
CA ASP A 20 -15.81 18.48 8.67
C ASP A 20 -16.96 17.46 8.62
N LYS A 21 -18.20 17.94 8.43
CA LYS A 21 -19.39 17.08 8.27
C LYS A 21 -19.34 16.17 7.02
N ASP A 22 -18.68 16.63 5.97
CA ASP A 22 -18.60 15.92 4.69
C ASP A 22 -17.45 14.90 4.68
N LEU A 23 -16.46 15.03 5.58
CA LEU A 23 -15.36 14.07 5.75
C LEU A 23 -15.82 12.69 6.22
N ARG A 24 -17.05 12.56 6.73
CA ARG A 24 -17.64 11.27 7.10
C ARG A 24 -18.20 10.49 5.90
N LYS A 25 -18.29 11.13 4.73
CA LYS A 25 -18.69 10.46 3.50
C LYS A 25 -17.49 9.75 2.89
N THR A 26 -17.75 8.67 2.14
CA THR A 26 -16.72 7.96 1.39
C THR A 26 -15.97 8.92 0.47
N LEU A 27 -14.64 8.96 0.56
CA LEU A 27 -13.83 9.82 -0.30
C LEU A 27 -13.72 9.21 -1.68
N GLU A 28 -14.18 9.95 -2.70
CA GLU A 28 -13.89 9.63 -4.09
C GLU A 28 -12.68 10.47 -4.54
N VAL A 29 -11.56 9.81 -4.78
CA VAL A 29 -10.36 10.47 -5.31
C VAL A 29 -10.43 10.45 -6.84
N GLN A 30 -10.07 11.57 -7.48
CA GLN A 30 -9.94 11.65 -8.93
C GLN A 30 -8.64 12.40 -9.26
N PHE A 31 -7.78 11.76 -10.06
CA PHE A 31 -6.55 12.37 -10.57
C PHE A 31 -6.85 13.17 -11.83
N TYR A 32 -6.18 14.31 -11.99
CA TYR A 32 -6.25 15.07 -13.25
C TYR A 32 -5.82 14.18 -14.44
N HIS A 33 -6.61 14.24 -15.52
CA HIS A 33 -6.37 13.53 -16.79
C HIS A 33 -6.43 11.98 -16.74
N GLU A 34 -6.90 11.37 -15.65
CA GLU A 34 -7.07 9.91 -15.56
C GLU A 34 -8.55 9.50 -15.69
N GLN A 35 -8.82 8.46 -16.47
CA GLN A 35 -10.15 7.84 -16.53
C GLN A 35 -10.42 7.05 -15.25
N LYS A 36 -11.68 7.00 -14.81
CA LYS A 36 -12.11 6.20 -13.65
C LYS A 36 -11.71 4.72 -13.85
N THR A 37 -10.76 4.23 -13.06
CA THR A 37 -10.44 2.79 -12.99
C THR A 37 -11.37 2.06 -12.02
N LEU A 38 -11.70 0.80 -12.33
CA LEU A 38 -12.58 -0.07 -11.52
C LEU A 38 -12.05 -0.28 -10.09
N VAL A 39 -10.72 -0.28 -9.93
CA VAL A 39 -10.02 -0.16 -8.65
C VAL A 39 -9.86 1.34 -8.40
N GLY A 40 -10.68 1.87 -7.50
CA GLY A 40 -10.67 3.30 -7.22
C GLY A 40 -9.28 3.78 -6.75
N PRO A 41 -8.85 4.98 -7.14
CA PRO A 41 -7.53 5.54 -6.78
C PRO A 41 -7.30 5.75 -5.27
N GLY A 42 -8.29 5.49 -4.41
CA GLY A 42 -8.22 5.73 -2.96
C GLY A 42 -7.16 4.90 -2.23
N GLY A 43 -6.91 3.66 -2.64
CA GLY A 43 -5.95 2.77 -1.97
C GLY A 43 -4.49 3.22 -2.14
N SER A 44 -4.10 3.64 -3.36
CA SER A 44 -2.76 4.17 -3.63
C SER A 44 -2.63 5.64 -3.21
N PHE A 45 -3.71 6.42 -3.25
CA PHE A 45 -3.72 7.82 -2.84
C PHE A 45 -3.20 8.01 -1.42
N PHE A 46 -3.82 7.36 -0.42
CA PHE A 46 -3.40 7.53 0.96
C PHE A 46 -1.98 7.05 1.20
N ARG A 47 -1.56 5.95 0.56
CA ARG A 47 -0.19 5.45 0.67
C ARG A 47 0.84 6.50 0.24
N ILE A 48 0.64 7.10 -0.94
CA ILE A 48 1.58 8.08 -1.49
C ILE A 48 1.56 9.37 -0.65
N VAL A 49 0.36 9.87 -0.33
CA VAL A 49 0.22 11.10 0.48
C VAL A 49 0.82 10.92 1.87
N LEU A 50 0.58 9.79 2.55
CA LEU A 50 1.15 9.52 3.87
C LEU A 50 2.67 9.39 3.84
N ALA A 51 3.24 8.80 2.78
CA ALA A 51 4.69 8.74 2.60
C ALA A 51 5.30 10.15 2.40
N GLU A 52 4.64 11.00 1.61
CA GLU A 52 5.07 12.40 1.43
C GLU A 52 4.92 13.22 2.73
N ILE A 53 3.84 13.00 3.49
CA ILE A 53 3.64 13.59 4.81
C ILE A 53 4.75 13.17 5.77
N GLN A 54 5.06 11.88 5.87
CA GLN A 54 6.12 11.38 6.74
C GLN A 54 7.46 12.04 6.41
N ARG A 55 7.84 12.06 5.13
CA ARG A 55 9.10 12.66 4.65
C ARG A 55 9.18 14.15 4.93
N LYS A 56 8.09 14.89 4.67
CA LYS A 56 8.08 16.36 4.79
C LYS A 56 7.88 16.83 6.23
N TYR A 57 7.06 16.19 7.04
CA TYR A 57 6.63 16.71 8.34
C TYR A 57 7.20 15.96 9.55
N PHE A 58 7.60 14.68 9.42
CA PHE A 58 7.97 13.85 10.58
C PHE A 58 9.42 13.36 10.57
N GLN A 59 10.04 13.15 9.40
CA GLN A 59 11.36 12.52 9.29
C GLN A 59 12.49 13.26 10.04
N ASN A 60 12.39 14.59 10.16
CA ASN A 60 13.40 15.44 10.81
C ASN A 60 12.82 16.15 12.05
N GLY A 61 11.86 15.52 12.73
CA GLY A 61 11.09 16.15 13.80
C GLY A 61 9.99 17.08 13.29
N LEU A 62 9.13 17.52 14.22
CA LEU A 62 8.00 18.38 13.93
C LEU A 62 8.48 19.77 13.45
N ARG A 63 7.66 20.40 12.61
CA ARG A 63 7.99 21.66 11.93
C ARG A 63 7.04 22.77 12.36
N ASP A 64 7.41 23.50 13.40
CA ASP A 64 6.55 24.55 13.99
C ASP A 64 6.14 25.65 13.00
N TYR A 65 7.02 26.01 12.05
CA TYR A 65 6.70 26.98 11.01
C TYR A 65 5.64 26.49 10.01
N MET A 66 5.29 25.20 10.03
CA MET A 66 4.20 24.57 9.26
C MET A 66 3.09 24.03 10.17
N ALA A 67 2.99 24.52 11.41
CA ALA A 67 2.06 23.98 12.41
C ALA A 67 0.61 23.90 11.92
N THR A 68 0.17 24.85 11.08
CA THR A 68 -1.19 24.88 10.53
C THR A 68 -1.54 23.65 9.70
N ASP A 69 -0.57 23.11 8.97
CA ASP A 69 -0.76 21.97 8.06
C ASP A 69 -1.10 20.69 8.85
N TYR A 70 -0.60 20.58 10.09
CA TYR A 70 -0.81 19.41 10.94
C TYR A 70 -2.29 19.14 11.21
N ARG A 71 -3.15 20.17 11.20
CA ARG A 71 -4.59 19.98 11.31
C ARG A 71 -5.16 19.22 10.12
N THR A 72 -4.75 19.59 8.91
CA THR A 72 -5.17 18.90 7.68
C THR A 72 -4.53 17.52 7.59
N ILE A 73 -3.27 17.39 7.98
CA ILE A 73 -2.59 16.09 8.07
C ILE A 73 -3.35 15.13 9.00
N GLY A 74 -3.79 15.60 10.17
CA GLY A 74 -4.60 14.79 11.08
C GLY A 74 -5.91 14.31 10.45
N LYS A 75 -6.57 15.17 9.66
CA LYS A 75 -7.76 14.77 8.88
C LYS A 75 -7.43 13.68 7.86
N ILE A 76 -6.34 13.83 7.10
CA ILE A 76 -5.89 12.85 6.09
C ILE A 76 -5.58 11.50 6.75
N MET A 77 -4.85 11.51 7.87
CA MET A 77 -4.54 10.30 8.63
C MET A 77 -5.82 9.61 9.11
N ALA A 78 -6.78 10.40 9.63
CA ALA A 78 -8.04 9.85 10.10
C ALA A 78 -8.91 9.28 8.98
N LEU A 79 -8.98 9.95 7.83
CA LEU A 79 -9.64 9.43 6.63
C LEU A 79 -9.00 8.12 6.17
N SER A 80 -7.67 8.07 6.12
CA SER A 80 -6.95 6.87 5.69
C SER A 80 -7.30 5.66 6.56
N ILE A 81 -7.29 5.83 7.89
CA ILE A 81 -7.61 4.76 8.83
C ILE A 81 -9.07 4.32 8.71
N LEU A 82 -10.01 5.26 8.63
CA LEU A 82 -11.45 4.95 8.62
C LEU A 82 -11.97 4.44 7.27
N GLN A 83 -11.29 4.76 6.18
CA GLN A 83 -11.69 4.38 4.82
C GLN A 83 -10.85 3.23 4.26
N ASN A 84 -10.25 2.42 5.15
CA ASN A 84 -9.47 1.24 4.79
C ASN A 84 -8.28 1.55 3.85
N GLY A 85 -7.68 2.73 4.02
CA GLY A 85 -6.41 3.13 3.43
C GLY A 85 -5.22 2.68 4.28
N SER A 86 -4.02 3.16 3.91
CA SER A 86 -2.79 2.85 4.64
C SER A 86 -2.79 3.45 6.05
N ILE A 87 -2.38 2.69 7.06
CA ILE A 87 -2.24 3.19 8.42
C ILE A 87 -0.93 3.99 8.52
N PRO A 88 -0.92 5.19 9.13
CA PRO A 88 0.30 5.97 9.28
C PRO A 88 1.19 5.41 10.41
N THR A 89 1.99 4.41 10.08
CA THR A 89 2.89 3.69 10.99
C THR A 89 4.23 4.42 11.19
N PHE A 90 4.22 5.71 11.51
CA PHE A 90 5.44 6.52 11.62
C PHE A 90 5.45 7.49 12.80
N LEU A 91 4.47 7.41 13.70
CA LEU A 91 4.40 8.27 14.88
C LEU A 91 5.20 7.68 16.04
N GLY A 92 6.29 8.36 16.43
CA GLY A 92 7.08 7.98 17.61
C GLY A 92 6.30 8.06 18.92
N GLU A 93 6.77 7.37 19.96
CA GLU A 93 6.10 7.31 21.27
C GLU A 93 5.85 8.69 21.88
N GLU A 94 6.81 9.61 21.77
CA GLU A 94 6.68 10.99 22.28
C GLU A 94 5.49 11.71 21.63
N ILE A 95 5.38 11.64 20.30
CA ILE A 95 4.29 12.24 19.54
C ILE A 95 2.95 11.58 19.89
N LEU A 96 2.92 10.25 20.02
CA LEU A 96 1.70 9.52 20.39
C LEU A 96 1.22 9.90 21.79
N ASN A 97 2.13 9.95 22.77
CA ASN A 97 1.79 10.33 24.13
C ASN A 97 1.30 11.78 24.21
N ASP A 98 1.89 12.69 23.45
CA ASP A 98 1.49 14.10 23.42
C ASP A 98 0.11 14.29 22.76
N ILE A 99 -0.21 13.55 21.70
CA ILE A 99 -1.51 13.64 20.99
C ILE A 99 -2.64 12.96 21.77
N PHE A 100 -2.41 11.75 22.28
CA PHE A 100 -3.44 10.90 22.88
C PHE A 100 -3.42 10.94 24.42
N GLY A 101 -2.50 11.71 25.01
CA GLY A 101 -2.42 11.95 26.44
C GLY A 101 -3.64 12.69 27.00
N LYS A 102 -3.74 12.66 28.34
CA LYS A 102 -4.82 13.36 29.06
C LYS A 102 -4.62 14.87 29.06
N ASP A 103 -3.37 15.29 29.11
CA ASP A 103 -2.99 16.70 29.14
C ASP A 103 -3.08 17.34 27.74
N ASP A 104 -3.08 18.67 27.70
CA ASP A 104 -3.03 19.41 26.45
C ASP A 104 -1.66 19.21 25.79
N PRO A 105 -1.58 19.04 24.45
CA PRO A 105 -0.31 18.80 23.78
C PRO A 105 0.65 19.98 23.94
N GLU A 106 1.93 19.70 24.17
CA GLU A 106 2.95 20.72 24.44
C GLU A 106 3.29 21.54 23.18
N SER A 107 3.37 20.88 22.02
CA SER A 107 3.66 21.53 20.74
C SER A 107 2.39 22.00 20.03
N ILE A 108 2.48 23.15 19.36
CA ILE A 108 1.40 23.62 18.49
C ILE A 108 1.14 22.65 17.31
N CYS A 109 2.18 21.92 16.88
CA CYS A 109 2.07 20.91 15.82
C CYS A 109 1.18 19.74 16.27
N THR A 110 1.47 19.14 17.42
CA THR A 110 0.70 18.02 17.99
C THR A 110 -0.70 18.45 18.41
N LYS A 111 -0.87 19.69 18.90
CA LYS A 111 -2.18 20.28 19.15
C LYS A 111 -3.04 20.35 17.88
N ASN A 112 -2.50 20.88 16.79
CA ASN A 112 -3.21 20.92 15.51
C ASN A 112 -3.48 19.52 14.96
N LEU A 113 -2.52 18.61 15.08
CA LEU A 113 -2.66 17.21 14.67
C LEU A 113 -3.78 16.50 15.44
N ARG A 114 -3.84 16.68 16.76
CA ARG A 114 -4.89 16.16 17.64
C ARG A 114 -6.28 16.66 17.21
N ILE A 115 -6.42 17.96 16.93
CA ILE A 115 -7.67 18.53 16.42
C ILE A 115 -8.06 17.89 15.08
N GLY A 116 -7.10 17.70 14.18
CA GLY A 116 -7.33 17.04 12.89
C GLY A 116 -7.82 15.60 13.02
N LEU A 117 -7.18 14.82 13.90
CA LEU A 117 -7.56 13.43 14.18
C LEU A 117 -8.93 13.33 14.87
N ASP A 118 -9.23 14.22 15.83
CA ASP A 118 -10.50 14.19 16.56
C ASP A 118 -11.70 14.66 15.73
N CYS A 119 -11.46 15.34 14.59
CA CYS A 119 -12.53 15.69 13.64
C CYS A 119 -13.37 14.47 13.21
N LEU A 120 -12.72 13.30 13.11
CA LEU A 120 -13.37 12.02 12.84
C LEU A 120 -13.39 11.07 14.07
N GLY A 121 -13.08 11.61 15.26
CA GLY A 121 -13.17 10.90 16.54
C GLY A 121 -12.02 9.93 16.84
N LEU A 122 -10.91 9.97 16.10
CA LEU A 122 -9.80 9.03 16.34
C LEU A 122 -9.12 9.21 17.69
N VAL A 123 -9.05 10.44 18.22
CA VAL A 123 -8.47 10.68 19.55
C VAL A 123 -9.29 9.96 20.62
N ARG A 124 -10.63 10.01 20.52
CA ARG A 124 -11.52 9.26 21.42
C ARG A 124 -11.33 7.74 21.31
N ILE A 125 -11.10 7.23 20.10
CA ILE A 125 -10.80 5.80 19.90
C ILE A 125 -9.49 5.44 20.58
N GLY A 126 -8.43 6.23 20.39
CA GLY A 126 -7.13 5.99 21.01
C GLY A 126 -7.15 6.07 22.54
N THR A 127 -8.01 6.90 23.13
CA THR A 127 -8.15 6.98 24.60
C THR A 127 -8.96 5.84 25.19
N VAL A 128 -10.02 5.38 24.50
CA VAL A 128 -10.85 4.25 24.95
C VAL A 128 -10.18 2.90 24.69
N LEU A 129 -9.41 2.79 23.60
CA LEU A 129 -8.69 1.59 23.20
C LEU A 129 -7.19 1.90 23.03
N PRO A 130 -6.39 1.94 24.11
CA PRO A 130 -4.96 2.27 24.02
C PRO A 130 -4.16 1.33 23.10
N ALA A 131 -4.61 0.09 22.95
CA ALA A 131 -4.01 -0.87 22.01
C ALA A 131 -4.04 -0.39 20.54
N PHE A 132 -4.98 0.48 20.17
CA PHE A 132 -5.04 1.12 18.86
C PHE A 132 -3.76 1.90 18.53
N LEU A 133 -3.11 2.50 19.53
CA LEU A 133 -1.90 3.30 19.33
C LEU A 133 -0.73 2.47 18.80
N HIS A 134 -0.72 1.16 19.08
CA HIS A 134 0.28 0.25 18.52
C HIS A 134 0.25 0.21 16.98
N LEU A 135 -0.90 0.50 16.36
CA LEU A 135 -1.04 0.54 14.90
C LEU A 135 -0.36 1.78 14.28
N LEU A 136 -0.17 2.85 15.06
CA LEU A 136 0.38 4.13 14.58
C LEU A 136 1.91 4.22 14.77
N ARG A 137 2.48 3.31 15.56
CA ARG A 137 3.92 3.24 15.83
C ARG A 137 4.70 2.88 14.56
N PRO A 138 5.98 3.28 14.48
CA PRO A 138 6.91 2.78 13.49
C PRO A 138 6.86 1.24 13.40
N SER A 139 6.30 0.73 12.31
CA SER A 139 6.45 -0.68 11.96
C SER A 139 7.81 -0.85 11.32
N SER A 140 8.74 -1.50 12.04
CA SER A 140 10.10 -1.75 11.56
C SER A 140 10.26 -3.15 10.97
N VAL A 141 9.16 -3.88 10.67
CA VAL A 141 9.25 -5.25 10.17
C VAL A 141 9.26 -5.22 8.64
N PRO A 142 10.42 -5.22 7.98
CA PRO A 142 10.46 -5.31 6.53
C PRO A 142 9.87 -6.64 6.09
N LEU A 143 9.16 -6.64 4.96
CA LEU A 143 8.78 -7.87 4.29
C LEU A 143 10.02 -8.70 4.01
N THR A 144 10.00 -9.95 4.44
CA THR A 144 11.08 -10.92 4.17
C THR A 144 10.68 -11.85 3.04
N LEU A 145 11.66 -12.50 2.41
CA LEU A 145 11.41 -13.58 1.45
C LEU A 145 10.48 -14.65 2.05
N LYS A 146 10.71 -15.02 3.31
CA LYS A 146 9.91 -16.03 4.02
C LYS A 146 8.46 -15.56 4.18
N SER A 147 8.25 -14.29 4.56
CA SER A 147 6.92 -13.69 4.70
C SER A 147 6.16 -13.73 3.38
N VAL A 148 6.77 -13.27 2.28
CA VAL A 148 6.13 -13.27 0.95
C VAL A 148 5.72 -14.67 0.51
N LEU A 149 6.61 -15.66 0.68
CA LEU A 149 6.32 -17.05 0.30
C LEU A 149 5.27 -17.73 1.21
N LEU A 150 5.11 -17.26 2.44
CA LEU A 150 4.06 -17.73 3.36
C LEU A 150 2.70 -17.13 2.99
N ILE A 151 2.70 -15.85 2.62
CA ILE A 151 1.49 -15.08 2.28
C ILE A 151 0.95 -15.50 0.91
N LEU A 152 1.80 -15.60 -0.12
CA LEU A 152 1.39 -15.95 -1.49
C LEU A 152 1.38 -17.47 -1.67
N LYS A 153 0.23 -18.09 -1.38
CA LYS A 153 0.10 -19.56 -1.45
C LYS A 153 -0.20 -20.04 -2.88
N PRO A 154 0.65 -20.89 -3.47
CA PRO A 154 0.37 -21.45 -4.79
C PRO A 154 -0.73 -22.51 -4.74
N SER A 155 -1.68 -22.39 -5.68
CA SER A 155 -2.72 -23.39 -5.96
C SER A 155 -2.24 -24.27 -7.10
N PHE A 156 -1.76 -25.46 -6.77
CA PHE A 156 -1.22 -26.39 -7.75
C PHE A 156 -2.24 -27.45 -8.18
N SER A 157 -2.04 -27.96 -9.39
CA SER A 157 -2.68 -29.17 -9.90
C SER A 157 -2.27 -30.43 -9.12
N GLU A 158 -3.00 -31.51 -9.35
CA GLU A 158 -2.76 -32.81 -8.72
C GLU A 158 -1.32 -33.31 -8.97
N LYS A 159 -0.72 -33.91 -7.92
CA LYS A 159 0.62 -34.48 -7.98
C LYS A 159 0.69 -35.58 -9.04
N GLY A 160 1.76 -35.57 -9.85
CA GLY A 160 1.99 -36.57 -10.89
C GLY A 160 1.45 -36.19 -12.28
N SER A 161 0.70 -35.09 -12.41
CA SER A 161 0.28 -34.57 -13.72
C SER A 161 1.43 -33.86 -14.45
N ASN A 162 1.40 -33.87 -15.79
CA ASN A 162 2.32 -33.07 -16.61
C ASN A 162 2.17 -31.57 -16.30
N THR A 163 0.93 -31.13 -16.03
CA THR A 163 0.61 -29.78 -15.58
C THR A 163 1.38 -29.43 -14.31
N ARG A 164 1.36 -30.30 -13.30
CA ARG A 164 2.10 -30.08 -12.04
C ARG A 164 3.60 -29.86 -12.26
N ILE A 165 4.22 -30.61 -13.17
CA ILE A 165 5.65 -30.46 -13.49
C ILE A 165 5.94 -29.06 -14.04
N GLN A 166 5.06 -28.54 -14.91
CA GLN A 166 5.19 -27.19 -15.47
C GLN A 166 4.98 -26.11 -14.40
N GLU A 167 3.99 -26.30 -13.52
CA GLU A 167 3.74 -25.39 -12.39
C GLU A 167 4.92 -25.34 -11.42
N ASP A 168 5.53 -26.49 -11.08
CA ASP A 168 6.72 -26.55 -10.20
C ASP A 168 7.91 -25.80 -10.82
N ARG A 169 8.09 -25.88 -12.14
CA ARG A 169 9.12 -25.10 -12.87
C ARG A 169 8.83 -23.60 -12.81
N ALA A 170 7.59 -23.20 -13.08
CA ALA A 170 7.17 -21.80 -13.00
C ALA A 170 7.34 -21.24 -11.58
N TYR A 171 6.88 -21.97 -10.57
CA TYR A 171 7.01 -21.59 -9.16
C TYR A 171 8.47 -21.53 -8.70
N SER A 172 9.32 -22.48 -9.12
CA SER A 172 10.75 -22.45 -8.82
C SER A 172 11.44 -21.22 -9.40
N ALA A 173 11.03 -20.79 -10.60
CA ALA A 173 11.51 -19.56 -11.21
C ALA A 173 10.95 -18.31 -10.49
N PHE A 174 9.69 -18.33 -10.03
CA PHE A 174 9.12 -17.29 -9.17
C PHE A 174 9.91 -17.14 -7.87
N VAL A 175 10.18 -18.23 -7.13
CA VAL A 175 10.97 -18.19 -5.89
C VAL A 175 12.37 -17.61 -6.12
N ARG A 176 13.03 -17.96 -7.24
CA ARG A 176 14.32 -17.36 -7.63
C ARG A 176 14.20 -15.85 -7.87
N TYR A 177 13.12 -15.41 -8.50
CA TYR A 177 12.82 -14.00 -8.72
C TYR A 177 12.61 -13.27 -7.38
N VAL A 178 11.74 -13.76 -6.50
CA VAL A 178 11.50 -13.15 -5.17
C VAL A 178 12.79 -13.08 -4.36
N ARG A 179 13.63 -14.12 -4.40
CA ARG A 179 14.96 -14.10 -3.76
C ARG A 179 15.87 -13.02 -4.33
N SER A 180 15.83 -12.79 -5.64
CA SER A 180 16.64 -11.77 -6.31
C SER A 180 16.17 -10.35 -5.95
N VAL A 181 14.85 -10.14 -5.82
CA VAL A 181 14.27 -8.89 -5.33
C VAL A 181 14.64 -8.66 -3.87
N GLY A 182 14.42 -9.64 -2.99
CA GLY A 182 14.74 -9.54 -1.57
C GLY A 182 16.22 -9.35 -1.25
N SER A 183 17.13 -9.78 -2.14
CA SER A 183 18.57 -9.55 -2.02
C SER A 183 19.05 -8.27 -2.70
N GLY A 184 18.14 -7.39 -3.18
CA GLY A 184 18.51 -6.15 -3.86
C GLY A 184 19.14 -6.32 -5.25
N ARG A 185 19.13 -7.54 -5.83
CA ARG A 185 19.70 -7.80 -7.18
C ARG A 185 18.80 -7.31 -8.32
N ARG A 186 17.64 -6.72 -7.99
CA ARG A 186 16.72 -6.07 -8.92
C ARG A 186 16.61 -4.59 -8.53
N PRO A 187 17.41 -3.70 -9.14
CA PRO A 187 17.38 -2.26 -8.81
C PRO A 187 15.98 -1.69 -9.01
N GLY A 188 15.52 -0.88 -8.04
CA GLY A 188 14.20 -0.23 -8.09
C GLY A 188 13.01 -1.15 -7.74
N LEU A 189 13.25 -2.42 -7.39
CA LEU A 189 12.22 -3.37 -6.99
C LEU A 189 12.44 -3.86 -5.56
N THR A 190 11.38 -3.81 -4.76
CA THR A 190 11.34 -4.31 -3.38
C THR A 190 10.28 -5.40 -3.22
N LEU A 191 10.34 -6.14 -2.11
CA LEU A 191 9.30 -7.11 -1.77
C LEU A 191 7.95 -6.43 -1.51
N SER A 192 7.96 -5.18 -1.04
CA SER A 192 6.75 -4.36 -0.93
C SER A 192 6.12 -4.06 -2.29
N ASN A 193 6.91 -3.83 -3.34
CA ASN A 193 6.36 -3.64 -4.70
C ASN A 193 5.71 -4.92 -5.22
N LEU A 194 6.29 -6.08 -4.91
CA LEU A 194 5.71 -7.37 -5.25
C LEU A 194 4.39 -7.61 -4.52
N MET A 195 4.33 -7.32 -3.22
CA MET A 195 3.08 -7.44 -2.45
C MET A 195 2.01 -6.49 -2.99
N GLU A 196 2.37 -5.24 -3.26
CA GLU A 196 1.44 -4.25 -3.80
C GLU A 196 0.89 -4.67 -5.17
N PHE A 197 1.73 -5.28 -6.02
CA PHE A 197 1.28 -5.82 -7.30
C PHE A 197 0.18 -6.87 -7.15
N VAL A 198 0.25 -7.73 -6.14
CA VAL A 198 -0.72 -8.83 -5.95
C VAL A 198 -1.94 -8.41 -5.15
N THR A 199 -1.76 -7.64 -4.07
CA THR A 199 -2.80 -7.37 -3.08
C THR A 199 -3.22 -5.90 -3.01
N GLY A 200 -2.52 -5.00 -3.69
CA GLY A 200 -2.67 -3.56 -3.53
C GLY A 200 -2.10 -3.02 -2.21
N ALA A 201 -1.57 -3.87 -1.32
CA ALA A 201 -0.96 -3.49 -0.06
C ALA A 201 0.55 -3.74 -0.07
N SER A 202 1.33 -2.78 0.44
CA SER A 202 2.80 -2.87 0.49
C SER A 202 3.34 -3.72 1.65
N GLU A 203 2.46 -4.20 2.52
CA GLU A 203 2.72 -5.04 3.68
C GLU A 203 1.49 -5.89 4.03
N GLU A 204 1.65 -6.87 4.91
CA GLU A 204 0.53 -7.66 5.42
C GLU A 204 -0.27 -6.85 6.45
N PRO A 205 -1.60 -6.75 6.35
CA PRO A 205 -2.42 -6.08 7.36
C PRO A 205 -2.24 -6.72 8.73
N VAL A 206 -2.39 -5.93 9.80
CA VAL A 206 -2.21 -6.42 11.19
C VAL A 206 -3.17 -7.57 11.54
N LEU A 207 -4.36 -7.59 10.96
CA LEU A 207 -5.36 -8.66 11.12
C LEU A 207 -5.26 -9.75 10.04
N GLY A 208 -4.21 -9.71 9.20
CA GLY A 208 -4.08 -10.52 8.01
C GLY A 208 -5.01 -10.09 6.89
N PHE A 209 -4.93 -10.80 5.76
CA PHE A 209 -5.82 -10.58 4.63
C PHE A 209 -7.14 -11.31 4.79
N THR A 210 -8.26 -10.63 4.55
CA THR A 210 -9.60 -11.25 4.52
C THR A 210 -9.70 -12.33 3.45
N LEU A 211 -9.12 -12.08 2.28
CA LEU A 211 -8.94 -13.06 1.20
C LEU A 211 -7.48 -13.48 1.17
N GLN A 212 -7.20 -14.76 1.45
CA GLN A 212 -5.85 -15.31 1.44
C GLN A 212 -5.20 -15.07 0.07
N PRO A 213 -4.08 -14.34 0.00
CA PRO A 213 -3.38 -14.15 -1.26
C PRO A 213 -2.88 -15.47 -1.85
N SER A 214 -2.99 -15.60 -3.16
CA SER A 214 -2.74 -16.85 -3.86
C SER A 214 -1.96 -16.67 -5.17
N ILE A 215 -1.38 -17.78 -5.65
CA ILE A 215 -0.80 -17.88 -6.97
C ILE A 215 -1.58 -18.95 -7.73
N GLU A 216 -2.14 -18.58 -8.87
CA GLU A 216 -2.84 -19.46 -9.80
C GLU A 216 -1.99 -19.65 -11.05
N PHE A 217 -1.85 -20.89 -11.52
CA PHE A 217 -1.07 -21.17 -12.72
C PHE A 217 -1.97 -21.14 -13.95
N VAL A 218 -1.59 -20.32 -14.93
CA VAL A 218 -2.33 -20.18 -16.20
C VAL A 218 -1.45 -20.59 -17.37
N GLU A 219 -2.02 -21.19 -18.39
CA GLU A 219 -1.26 -21.47 -19.61
C GLU A 219 -0.83 -20.16 -20.27
N VAL A 220 0.42 -20.12 -20.72
CA VAL A 220 0.93 -18.98 -21.46
C VAL A 220 0.14 -18.81 -22.76
N GLY A 221 -0.57 -17.70 -22.87
CA GLY A 221 -1.21 -17.30 -24.11
C GLY A 221 -0.25 -16.53 -25.02
N ILE A 222 0.11 -15.32 -24.60
CA ILE A 222 0.91 -14.37 -25.42
C ILE A 222 2.26 -14.05 -24.76
N SER A 223 2.34 -14.04 -23.43
CA SER A 223 3.56 -13.65 -22.70
C SER A 223 3.67 -14.36 -21.36
N PHE A 224 4.91 -14.59 -20.91
CA PHE A 224 5.23 -15.12 -19.57
C PHE A 224 5.18 -14.06 -18.46
N LEU A 225 4.63 -12.87 -18.71
CA LEU A 225 4.47 -11.85 -17.69
C LEU A 225 3.33 -12.23 -16.74
N PRO A 226 3.57 -12.29 -15.42
CA PRO A 226 2.50 -12.47 -14.45
C PRO A 226 1.49 -11.32 -14.51
N THR A 227 0.24 -11.63 -14.22
CA THR A 227 -0.82 -10.64 -13.99
C THR A 227 -1.40 -10.83 -12.59
N ALA A 228 -2.09 -9.84 -12.06
CA ALA A 228 -2.68 -9.91 -10.74
C ALA A 228 -4.07 -9.27 -10.72
N ASN A 229 -4.91 -9.80 -9.83
CA ASN A 229 -6.19 -9.24 -9.47
C ASN A 229 -6.16 -8.90 -7.97
N THR A 230 -6.03 -7.60 -7.68
CA THR A 230 -5.97 -7.09 -6.31
C THR A 230 -7.30 -7.20 -5.57
N CYS A 231 -8.44 -7.30 -6.27
CA CYS A 231 -9.73 -7.52 -5.62
C CYS A 231 -9.85 -8.94 -5.04
N SER A 232 -9.17 -9.92 -5.64
CA SER A 232 -9.15 -11.31 -5.18
C SER A 232 -7.82 -11.73 -4.55
N ASN A 233 -6.86 -10.81 -4.40
CA ASN A 233 -5.49 -11.08 -3.95
C ASN A 233 -4.80 -12.24 -4.70
N SER A 234 -5.11 -12.42 -5.99
CA SER A 234 -4.61 -13.55 -6.77
C SER A 234 -3.64 -13.10 -7.85
N MET A 235 -2.48 -13.76 -7.93
CA MET A 235 -1.52 -13.60 -9.01
C MET A 235 -1.64 -14.77 -9.99
N MET A 236 -1.92 -14.46 -11.25
CA MET A 236 -1.85 -15.42 -12.33
C MET A 236 -0.41 -15.54 -12.82
N LEU A 237 0.15 -16.73 -12.63
CA LEU A 237 1.51 -17.07 -12.99
C LEU A 237 1.54 -17.94 -14.26
N PRO A 238 2.07 -17.43 -15.38
CA PRO A 238 2.15 -18.21 -16.61
C PRO A 238 3.04 -19.44 -16.46
N ARG A 239 2.50 -20.60 -16.86
CA ARG A 239 3.25 -21.84 -17.08
C ARG A 239 3.36 -22.14 -18.58
N PRO A 240 4.40 -22.85 -19.01
CA PRO A 240 4.51 -23.33 -20.39
C PRO A 240 3.27 -24.10 -20.83
N SER A 241 2.89 -23.95 -22.09
CA SER A 241 1.87 -24.78 -22.74
C SER A 241 2.54 -25.89 -23.54
N SER A 242 1.75 -26.79 -24.11
CA SER A 242 2.23 -27.84 -25.02
C SER A 242 2.98 -27.29 -26.25
N GLU A 243 2.69 -26.04 -26.63
CA GLU A 243 3.15 -25.41 -27.88
C GLU A 243 4.32 -24.44 -27.66
N ILE A 244 4.54 -23.98 -26.43
CA ILE A 244 5.54 -22.96 -26.10
C ILE A 244 6.49 -23.51 -25.04
N ASP A 245 7.73 -23.81 -25.43
CA ASP A 245 8.76 -24.32 -24.53
C ASP A 245 9.20 -23.28 -23.48
N GLY A 246 9.37 -23.75 -22.25
CA GLY A 246 9.67 -22.96 -21.05
C GLY A 246 11.17 -22.79 -20.76
N SER A 247 12.05 -23.02 -21.73
CA SER A 247 13.51 -22.92 -21.56
C SER A 247 13.99 -21.52 -21.12
N SER A 248 13.13 -20.49 -21.25
CA SER A 248 13.35 -19.17 -20.63
C SER A 248 12.08 -18.64 -19.95
N ILE A 249 11.67 -19.22 -18.81
CA ILE A 249 10.71 -18.54 -17.93
C ILE A 249 11.41 -17.29 -17.33
N LEU A 250 11.36 -16.20 -18.08
CA LEU A 250 11.90 -14.90 -17.71
C LEU A 250 10.86 -14.16 -16.86
N PHE A 251 11.10 -14.13 -15.56
CA PHE A 251 10.37 -13.24 -14.66
C PHE A 251 10.94 -11.84 -14.79
N THR A 252 10.27 -11.04 -15.62
CA THR A 252 10.41 -9.58 -15.60
C THR A 252 9.10 -9.03 -15.09
N MET A 253 9.01 -8.65 -13.82
CA MET A 253 7.92 -7.75 -13.43
C MET A 253 8.24 -6.39 -14.02
N ILE A 254 7.41 -5.92 -14.94
CA ILE A 254 7.48 -4.55 -15.42
C ILE A 254 6.78 -3.71 -14.36
N THR A 255 7.52 -3.18 -13.38
CA THR A 255 7.07 -1.99 -12.64
C THR A 255 7.36 -0.77 -13.49
N VAL A 256 6.68 -0.68 -14.62
CA VAL A 256 6.56 0.56 -15.38
C VAL A 256 5.07 0.72 -15.60
N PRO A 257 4.44 1.84 -15.18
CA PRO A 257 3.10 2.13 -15.63
C PRO A 257 3.15 2.06 -17.16
N ARG A 258 2.30 1.23 -17.79
CA ARG A 258 2.08 1.37 -19.23
C ARG A 258 1.53 2.78 -19.42
N ILE A 259 2.40 3.73 -19.74
CA ILE A 259 2.05 4.92 -20.48
C ILE A 259 1.49 4.36 -21.79
N PRO A 260 0.21 4.58 -22.12
CA PRO A 260 -0.25 4.27 -23.45
C PRO A 260 0.61 5.12 -24.38
N SER A 261 1.41 4.48 -25.23
CA SER A 261 2.04 5.17 -26.34
C SER A 261 0.91 5.80 -27.15
N ILE A 262 0.80 7.13 -27.08
CA ILE A 262 -0.01 7.91 -28.00
C ILE A 262 0.56 7.60 -29.38
N ARG A 263 -0.14 6.76 -30.14
CA ARG A 263 0.00 6.80 -31.60
C ARG A 263 -0.52 8.18 -32.00
N LYS A 264 0.37 8.95 -32.61
CA LYS A 264 0.05 10.19 -33.30
C LYS A 264 -1.10 9.97 -34.29
#